data_AF-A0A1F3N6M7-F1
#
_entry.id   AF-A0A1F3N6M7-F1
#
_cell.length_a   1.000
_cell.length_b   1.000
_cell.length_c   1.000
_cell.angle_alpha   90.00
_cell.angle_beta   90.00
_cell.angle_gamma   90.00
#
_symmetry.space_group_name_H-M   'P 1'
#
loop_
_entity.id
_entity.type
_entity.pdbx_description
1 polymer ?
#
loop_
_entity_poly.entity_id
_entity_poly.type
_entity_poly.pdbx_seq_one_letter_code
_entity_poly.pdbx_strand_id
1 'polypeptide(L)'
;MKKIFKAVACCLCLLLVAPAGCDEYLGGTVNCDECDDIEPDSAYLIIDLTFSGEISTVPLVIYNGRMEDDSIEWIDTAYSSPYELYVAVDRYYSVSAEYTLDDKRIKAIDGDKIYSKHVSEDICGYDCWVITRGILDVRLKYEDFD
;
A
#
# COMPACT_ATOMS: atom_id res chain seq x y z
N MET A 1 -52.38 -29.61 -37.70
CA MET A 1 -53.45 -28.68 -37.28
C MET A 1 -53.28 -28.36 -35.80
N LYS A 2 -53.19 -27.06 -35.44
CA LYS A 2 -53.48 -26.39 -34.15
C LYS A 2 -52.97 -27.03 -32.83
N LYS A 3 -52.51 -26.35 -31.78
CA LYS A 3 -52.20 -24.96 -31.39
C LYS A 3 -51.73 -25.11 -29.90
N ILE A 4 -50.59 -24.51 -29.49
CA ILE A 4 -50.50 -23.45 -28.48
C ILE A 4 -50.50 -23.86 -26.97
N PHE A 5 -49.41 -23.44 -26.29
CA PHE A 5 -49.24 -23.01 -24.88
C PHE A 5 -49.38 -24.00 -23.71
N LYS A 6 -48.34 -24.05 -22.87
CA LYS A 6 -48.25 -23.20 -21.66
C LYS A 6 -46.84 -23.27 -21.05
N ALA A 7 -46.19 -22.11 -20.95
CA ALA A 7 -45.01 -21.87 -20.14
C ALA A 7 -45.44 -21.71 -18.67
N VAL A 8 -45.08 -22.66 -17.80
CA VAL A 8 -44.99 -22.53 -16.33
C VAL A 8 -44.14 -23.73 -15.89
N ALA A 9 -42.85 -23.58 -15.61
CA ALA A 9 -42.38 -23.38 -14.24
C ALA A 9 -40.93 -22.86 -14.30
N CYS A 10 -40.79 -21.59 -14.68
CA CYS A 10 -39.64 -20.77 -14.36
C CYS A 10 -39.89 -20.19 -12.96
N CYS A 11 -39.53 -20.92 -11.90
CA CYS A 11 -39.43 -20.42 -10.52
C CYS A 11 -39.19 -21.59 -9.54
N LEU A 12 -37.93 -21.96 -9.33
CA LEU A 12 -37.35 -22.42 -8.05
C LEU A 12 -36.03 -23.14 -8.34
N CYS A 13 -35.03 -22.92 -7.49
CA CYS A 13 -33.69 -23.54 -7.47
C CYS A 13 -32.55 -22.82 -8.21
N LEU A 14 -32.61 -21.48 -8.35
CA LEU A 14 -31.44 -20.68 -8.79
C LEU A 14 -31.13 -19.50 -7.88
N LEU A 15 -31.50 -19.60 -6.60
CA LEU A 15 -31.18 -18.62 -5.56
C LEU A 15 -30.79 -19.40 -4.31
N LEU A 16 -29.48 -19.58 -4.12
CA LEU A 16 -28.77 -19.74 -2.84
C LEU A 16 -27.28 -19.98 -3.14
N VAL A 17 -26.67 -19.07 -3.91
CA VAL A 17 -25.25 -18.79 -3.73
C VAL A 17 -25.22 -17.40 -3.15
N ALA A 18 -25.34 -17.31 -1.83
CA ALA A 18 -24.88 -16.12 -1.16
C ALA A 18 -23.36 -16.10 -1.38
N PRO A 19 -22.77 -15.09 -2.04
CA PRO A 19 -21.42 -14.75 -1.66
C PRO A 19 -21.54 -14.26 -0.23
N ALA A 20 -21.28 -15.15 0.74
CA ALA A 20 -20.70 -14.69 1.98
C ALA A 20 -19.36 -14.08 1.55
N GLY A 21 -19.40 -12.78 1.23
CA GLY A 21 -18.22 -11.94 1.18
C GLY A 21 -17.71 -11.83 2.61
N CYS A 22 -17.15 -12.93 3.13
CA CYS A 22 -16.13 -12.84 4.13
C CYS A 22 -14.93 -12.21 3.42
N ASP A 23 -14.87 -10.89 3.40
CA ASP A 23 -13.60 -10.18 3.27
C ASP A 23 -12.89 -10.27 4.63
N GLU A 24 -12.68 -11.52 5.08
CA GLU A 24 -12.06 -11.86 6.33
C GLU A 24 -10.56 -11.78 6.09
N TYR A 25 -10.03 -10.57 6.29
CA TYR A 25 -8.68 -10.27 6.76
C TYR A 25 -7.63 -11.37 6.57
N LEU A 26 -7.32 -11.70 5.32
CA LEU A 26 -6.18 -12.55 5.01
C LEU A 26 -4.91 -11.69 5.04
N GLY A 27 -4.32 -11.50 6.23
CA GLY A 27 -2.87 -11.25 6.30
C GLY A 27 -2.31 -10.23 7.30
N GLY A 28 -2.99 -9.86 8.38
CA GLY A 28 -2.34 -9.09 9.45
C GLY A 28 -3.21 -8.97 10.69
N THR A 29 -2.65 -9.24 11.87
CA THR A 29 -3.28 -8.87 13.15
C THR A 29 -3.36 -7.35 13.22
N VAL A 30 -4.57 -6.80 13.38
CA VAL A 30 -4.77 -5.38 13.64
C VAL A 30 -4.06 -5.00 14.95
N ASN A 31 -3.21 -3.99 14.91
CA ASN A 31 -2.59 -3.44 16.11
C ASN A 31 -3.50 -2.35 16.70
N CYS A 32 -4.31 -2.70 17.70
CA CYS A 32 -5.21 -1.76 18.35
C CYS A 32 -4.47 -0.68 19.17
N ASP A 33 -3.17 -0.82 19.42
CA ASP A 33 -2.35 0.20 20.08
C ASP A 33 -2.01 1.37 19.14
N GLU A 34 -2.17 1.18 17.83
CA GLU A 34 -1.95 2.19 16.77
C GLU A 34 -3.26 2.77 16.22
N CYS A 35 -4.38 2.59 16.95
CA CYS A 35 -5.69 3.08 16.53
C CYS A 35 -5.90 4.56 16.84
N ASP A 36 -6.44 5.30 15.86
CA ASP A 36 -6.88 6.68 15.99
C ASP A 36 -8.41 6.76 16.08
N ASP A 37 -8.92 7.60 16.98
CA ASP A 37 -10.37 7.84 17.17
C ASP A 37 -11.02 8.57 15.98
N ILE A 38 -10.22 9.30 15.21
CA ILE A 38 -10.65 10.10 14.06
C ILE A 38 -9.91 9.59 12.84
N GLU A 39 -10.61 9.43 11.71
CA GLU A 39 -9.98 9.04 10.46
C GLU A 39 -8.86 10.03 10.09
N PRO A 40 -7.60 9.58 9.99
CA PRO A 40 -6.50 10.44 9.61
C PRO A 40 -6.59 10.77 8.11
N ASP A 41 -6.37 12.02 7.74
CA ASP A 41 -6.27 12.44 6.34
C ASP A 41 -4.85 12.24 5.76
N SER A 42 -3.88 12.02 6.64
CA SER A 42 -2.45 11.96 6.34
C SER A 42 -1.71 11.06 7.33
N ALA A 43 -0.64 10.41 6.87
CA ALA A 43 0.19 9.51 7.66
C ALA A 43 1.63 9.46 7.13
N TYR A 44 2.53 8.84 7.88
CA TYR A 44 3.93 8.66 7.44
C TYR A 44 4.04 7.54 6.40
N LEU A 45 4.55 7.89 5.22
CA LEU A 45 5.13 6.97 4.27
C LEU A 45 6.55 6.62 4.74
N ILE A 46 6.77 5.34 5.01
CA ILE A 46 8.05 4.81 5.52
C ILE A 46 8.86 4.29 4.34
N ILE A 47 10.07 4.78 4.17
CA ILE A 47 10.96 4.42 3.06
C ILE A 47 12.22 3.77 3.64
N ASP A 48 12.38 2.47 3.39
CA ASP A 48 13.54 1.71 3.81
C ASP A 48 14.69 1.84 2.80
N LEU A 49 15.88 2.15 3.32
CA LEU A 49 17.05 2.52 2.53
C LEU A 49 18.30 1.75 2.97
N THR A 50 19.21 1.50 2.02
CA THR A 50 20.53 0.95 2.32
C THR A 50 21.50 2.07 2.69
N PHE A 51 22.12 1.98 3.87
CA PHE A 51 23.28 2.78 4.25
C PHE A 51 24.47 1.87 4.59
N SER A 52 25.68 2.31 4.25
CA SER A 52 26.93 1.58 4.50
C SER A 52 28.09 2.55 4.68
N GLY A 53 29.32 2.04 4.85
CA GLY A 53 30.51 2.89 4.84
C GLY A 53 30.73 3.63 3.51
N GLU A 54 30.21 3.10 2.41
CA GLU A 54 30.31 3.68 1.06
C GLU A 54 29.07 4.52 0.69
N ILE A 55 27.90 4.15 1.22
CA ILE A 55 26.63 4.85 1.01
C ILE A 55 26.28 5.65 2.27
N SER A 56 26.64 6.93 2.27
CA SER A 56 26.33 7.86 3.37
C SER A 56 25.12 8.76 3.11
N THR A 57 24.67 8.84 1.86
CA THR A 57 23.54 9.67 1.43
C THR A 57 22.79 8.99 0.28
N VAL A 58 21.47 9.14 0.24
CA VAL A 58 20.64 8.55 -0.81
C VAL A 58 19.67 9.61 -1.35
N PRO A 59 19.87 10.11 -2.58
CA PRO A 59 18.89 10.96 -3.27
C PRO A 59 17.57 10.21 -3.50
N LEU A 60 16.47 10.88 -3.21
CA LEU A 60 15.10 10.37 -3.33
C LEU A 60 14.24 11.27 -4.20
N VAL A 61 13.37 10.65 -4.98
CA VAL A 61 12.21 11.31 -5.59
C VAL A 61 10.97 10.52 -5.23
N ILE A 62 9.99 11.19 -4.63
CA ILE A 62 8.72 10.63 -4.20
C ILE A 62 7.63 11.18 -5.11
N TYR A 63 6.80 10.29 -5.66
CA TYR A 63 5.75 10.60 -6.62
C TYR A 63 4.37 10.31 -6.01
N ASN A 64 3.41 11.19 -6.27
CA ASN A 64 1.99 10.99 -6.02
C ASN A 64 1.37 10.25 -7.21
N GLY A 65 1.39 8.93 -7.16
CA GLY A 65 1.04 8.06 -8.28
C GLY A 65 2.21 7.18 -8.69
N ARG A 66 2.15 6.65 -9.92
CA ARG A 66 3.24 5.84 -10.47
C ARG A 66 4.36 6.76 -10.95
N MET A 67 5.59 6.27 -10.95
CA MET A 67 6.76 7.05 -11.37
C MET A 67 6.62 7.54 -12.82
N GLU A 68 5.96 6.75 -13.68
CA GLU A 68 5.75 7.08 -15.10
C GLU A 68 4.81 8.27 -15.32
N ASP A 69 4.01 8.63 -14.32
CA ASP A 69 3.07 9.76 -14.38
C ASP A 69 3.77 11.11 -14.13
N ASP A 70 5.03 11.10 -13.66
CA ASP A 70 5.88 12.26 -13.34
C ASP A 70 5.22 13.29 -12.38
N SER A 71 4.27 12.82 -11.56
CA SER A 71 3.60 13.62 -10.54
C SER A 71 4.45 13.66 -9.27
N ILE A 72 5.48 14.49 -9.25
CA ILE A 72 6.42 14.61 -8.12
C ILE A 72 5.72 15.23 -6.91
N GLU A 73 5.73 14.51 -5.79
CA GLU A 73 5.28 14.98 -4.49
C GLU A 73 6.45 15.66 -3.73
N TRP A 74 7.63 15.04 -3.75
CA TRP A 74 8.77 15.49 -2.96
C TRP A 74 10.12 15.04 -3.56
N ILE A 75 11.17 15.85 -3.35
CA ILE A 75 12.56 15.53 -3.75
C ILE A 75 13.46 15.88 -2.58
N ASP A 76 14.30 14.93 -2.15
CA ASP A 76 15.21 15.15 -1.02
C ASP A 76 16.44 14.22 -1.09
N THR A 77 17.32 14.31 -0.10
CA THR A 77 18.42 13.38 0.13
C THR A 77 18.35 12.85 1.55
N ALA A 78 18.21 11.54 1.70
CA ALA A 78 18.20 10.88 2.99
C ALA A 78 19.62 10.65 3.53
N TYR A 79 19.75 10.76 4.86
CA TYR A 79 21.00 10.54 5.62
C TYR A 79 20.88 9.39 6.63
N SER A 80 19.70 8.79 6.76
CA SER A 80 19.39 7.67 7.65
C SER A 80 18.22 6.85 7.11
N SER A 81 18.04 5.63 7.63
CA SER A 81 16.90 4.76 7.34
C SER A 81 16.16 4.40 8.65
N PRO A 82 14.82 4.31 8.64
CA PRO A 82 13.94 4.70 7.54
C PRO A 82 13.95 6.22 7.30
N TYR A 83 13.56 6.63 6.10
CA TYR A 83 13.16 8.01 5.81
C TYR A 83 11.64 8.09 5.88
N GLU A 84 11.11 9.06 6.62
CA GLU A 84 9.68 9.21 6.87
C GLU A 84 9.17 10.49 6.20
N LEU A 85 8.14 10.37 5.36
CA LEU A 85 7.47 11.51 4.72
C LEU A 85 5.99 11.53 5.08
N TYR A 86 5.51 12.62 5.64
CA TYR A 86 4.09 12.76 5.97
C TYR A 86 3.28 13.11 4.72
N VAL A 87 2.36 12.23 4.31
CA VAL A 87 1.61 12.32 3.05
C VAL A 87 0.14 12.02 3.26
N ALA A 88 -0.72 12.50 2.35
CA ALA A 88 -2.14 12.19 2.39
C ALA A 88 -2.40 10.69 2.21
N VAL A 89 -3.32 10.13 2.99
CA VAL A 89 -3.71 8.71 2.90
C VAL A 89 -4.63 8.45 1.70
N ASP A 90 -4.96 7.18 1.47
CA ASP A 90 -5.76 6.70 0.34
C ASP A 90 -5.22 7.05 -1.05
N ARG A 91 -3.90 7.21 -1.11
CA ARG A 91 -3.15 7.53 -2.33
C ARG A 91 -2.04 6.52 -2.56
N TYR A 92 -1.78 6.26 -3.84
CA TYR A 92 -0.64 5.46 -4.26
C TYR A 92 0.57 6.38 -4.35
N TYR A 93 1.68 5.99 -3.73
CA TYR A 93 2.95 6.66 -3.87
C TYR A 93 3.97 5.71 -4.46
N SER A 94 4.91 6.24 -5.23
CA SER A 94 6.11 5.53 -5.63
C SER A 94 7.34 6.34 -5.28
N VAL A 95 8.44 5.65 -5.03
CA VAL A 95 9.70 6.26 -4.63
C VAL A 95 10.79 5.70 -5.50
N SER A 96 11.67 6.57 -5.97
CA SER A 96 12.94 6.17 -6.52
C SER A 96 14.10 6.61 -5.65
N ALA A 97 14.95 5.68 -5.28
CA ALA A 97 16.22 5.91 -4.61
C ALA A 97 17.38 5.68 -5.57
N GLU A 98 18.36 6.58 -5.54
CA GLU A 98 19.58 6.45 -6.33
C GLU A 98 20.80 6.14 -5.45
N TYR A 99 21.49 5.06 -5.77
CA TYR A 99 22.71 4.62 -5.10
C TYR A 99 23.90 4.73 -6.05
N THR A 100 25.07 5.03 -5.49
CA THR A 100 26.35 4.95 -6.22
C THR A 100 27.26 3.96 -5.51
N LEU A 101 27.63 2.87 -6.18
CA LEU A 101 28.51 1.81 -5.68
C LEU A 101 29.52 1.46 -6.77
N ASP A 102 30.82 1.42 -6.47
CA ASP A 102 31.87 1.09 -7.46
C ASP A 102 31.74 1.86 -8.80
N ASP A 103 31.49 3.17 -8.73
CA ASP A 103 31.21 4.06 -9.88
C ASP A 103 29.96 3.70 -10.72
N LYS A 104 29.16 2.72 -10.30
CA LYS A 104 27.87 2.37 -10.90
C LYS A 104 26.73 3.11 -10.19
N ARG A 105 25.82 3.67 -10.98
CA ARG A 105 24.56 4.23 -10.48
C ARG A 105 23.48 3.17 -10.55
N ILE A 106 22.83 2.92 -9.42
CA ILE A 106 21.75 1.95 -9.29
C ILE A 106 20.50 2.72 -8.86
N LYS A 107 19.39 2.49 -9.55
CA LYS A 107 18.10 3.10 -9.23
C LYS A 107 17.16 2.01 -8.71
N ALA A 108 16.80 2.08 -7.44
CA ALA A 108 15.79 1.21 -6.84
C ALA A 108 14.45 1.94 -6.81
N ILE A 109 13.37 1.23 -7.14
CA ILE A 109 12.03 1.79 -7.24
C ILE A 109 11.06 0.84 -6.54
N ASP A 110 10.21 1.40 -5.71
CA ASP A 110 9.08 0.69 -5.10
C ASP A 110 7.88 1.63 -5.05
N GLY A 111 6.68 1.07 -4.86
CA GLY A 111 5.48 1.86 -4.75
C GLY A 111 4.31 1.08 -4.19
N ASP A 112 3.58 1.75 -3.30
CA ASP A 112 2.43 1.17 -2.64
C ASP A 112 1.37 2.24 -2.34
N LYS A 113 0.15 1.77 -2.08
CA LYS A 113 -0.92 2.60 -1.56
C LYS A 113 -0.93 2.54 -0.04
N ILE A 114 -0.95 3.71 0.57
CA ILE A 114 -1.20 3.91 2.00
C ILE A 114 -2.71 4.09 2.21
N TYR A 115 -3.27 3.46 3.24
CA TYR A 115 -4.70 3.47 3.52
C TYR A 115 -4.98 3.85 4.97
N SER A 116 -6.00 4.66 5.20
CA SER A 116 -6.75 4.65 6.47
C SER A 116 -7.77 3.50 6.40
N LYS A 117 -7.88 2.72 7.46
CA LYS A 117 -8.82 1.60 7.52
C LYS A 117 -9.61 1.65 8.81
N HIS A 118 -10.94 1.63 8.67
CA HIS A 118 -11.84 1.48 9.80
C HIS A 118 -11.72 0.09 10.43
N VAL A 119 -11.63 0.07 11.76
CA VAL A 119 -11.64 -1.11 12.61
C VAL A 119 -12.83 -1.01 13.53
N SER A 120 -13.67 -2.04 13.53
CA SER A 120 -14.89 -2.06 14.32
C SER A 120 -14.64 -2.35 15.79
N GLU A 121 -15.59 -1.94 16.64
CA GLU A 121 -15.64 -2.25 18.07
C GLU A 121 -15.42 -3.75 18.39
N ASP A 122 -15.94 -4.67 17.56
CA ASP A 122 -15.78 -6.12 17.77
C ASP A 122 -14.30 -6.60 17.76
N ILE A 123 -13.38 -5.79 17.22
CA ILE A 123 -11.95 -6.13 17.10
C ILE A 123 -11.12 -5.45 18.20
N CYS A 124 -11.31 -4.14 18.41
CA CYS A 124 -10.48 -3.34 19.33
C CYS A 124 -11.22 -2.85 20.59
N GLY A 125 -12.52 -3.13 20.73
CA GLY A 125 -13.35 -2.67 21.84
C GLY A 125 -13.90 -1.24 21.69
N TYR A 126 -13.60 -0.57 20.57
CA TYR A 126 -14.17 0.70 20.13
C TYR A 126 -13.98 0.84 18.60
N ASP A 127 -14.79 1.68 17.95
CA ASP A 127 -14.59 2.01 16.53
C ASP A 127 -13.37 2.94 16.39
N CYS A 128 -12.43 2.58 15.54
CA CYS A 128 -11.20 3.33 15.33
C CYS A 128 -10.64 3.17 13.91
N TRP A 129 -9.55 3.87 13.62
CA TRP A 129 -8.87 3.87 12.33
C TRP A 129 -7.41 3.48 12.50
N VAL A 130 -6.91 2.64 11.59
CA VAL A 130 -5.49 2.30 11.53
C VAL A 130 -4.92 2.64 10.16
N ILE A 131 -3.66 3.03 10.14
CA ILE A 131 -2.89 3.13 8.90
C ILE A 131 -2.40 1.75 8.51
N THR A 132 -2.65 1.37 7.26
CA THR A 132 -2.12 0.12 6.72
C THR A 132 -1.28 0.38 5.48
N ARG A 133 -0.24 -0.44 5.32
CA ARG A 133 0.74 -0.36 4.22
C ARG A 133 1.56 0.93 4.30
N GLY A 134 2.00 1.49 3.16
CA GLY A 134 2.82 2.70 3.15
C GLY A 134 4.26 2.49 3.59
N ILE A 135 4.75 1.24 3.54
CA ILE A 135 6.17 0.91 3.73
C ILE A 135 6.73 0.54 2.36
N LEU A 136 7.72 1.30 1.89
CA LEU A 136 8.36 1.14 0.59
C LEU A 136 9.80 0.70 0.79
N ASP A 137 10.17 -0.43 0.20
CA ASP A 137 11.51 -1.02 0.33
C ASP A 137 12.30 -0.79 -0.94
N VAL A 138 13.09 0.29 -0.93
CA VAL A 138 14.01 0.63 -2.02
C VAL A 138 15.46 0.33 -1.65
N ARG A 139 15.69 -0.58 -0.69
CA ARG A 139 17.03 -1.07 -0.36
C ARG A 139 17.64 -1.81 -1.54
N LEU A 140 18.98 -1.74 -1.66
CA LEU A 140 19.73 -2.55 -2.60
C LEU A 140 19.57 -4.05 -2.27
N LYS A 141 19.23 -4.85 -3.27
CA LYS A 141 19.19 -6.31 -3.17
C LYS A 141 20.49 -6.87 -3.75
N TYR A 142 21.12 -7.80 -3.03
CA TYR A 142 22.44 -8.32 -3.37
C TYR A 142 22.49 -9.14 -4.68
N GLU A 143 21.34 -9.50 -5.28
CA GLU A 143 21.30 -10.25 -6.55
C GLU A 143 21.61 -9.39 -7.79
N ASP A 144 21.73 -8.07 -7.65
CA ASP A 144 22.00 -7.14 -8.76
C ASP A 144 23.50 -6.95 -9.06
N PHE A 145 24.37 -7.77 -8.47
CA PHE A 145 25.83 -7.71 -8.58
C PHE A 145 26.45 -9.06 -8.99
N ASP A 146 26.22 -9.49 -10.24
CA ASP A 146 26.97 -10.58 -10.92
C ASP A 146 27.69 -10.05 -12.16
#